data_AF-A0A7W0FHS3-F1
#
_entry.id   AF-A0A7W0FHS3-F1
#
_cell.length_a   1.000
_cell.length_b   1.000
_cell.length_c   1.000
_cell.angle_alpha   90.00
_cell.angle_beta   90.00
_cell.angle_gamma   90.00
#
_symmetry.space_group_name_H-M   'P 1'
#
loop_
_entity.id
_entity.type
_entity.pdbx_description
1 polymer ?
#
loop_
_entity_poly.entity_id
_entity_poly.type
_entity_poly.pdbx_seq_one_letter_code
_entity_poly.pdbx_strand_id
1 'polypeptide(L)'
;MQKLEYEESYLKTKMERIRRKQMDGKLLVEIYNRECGLPCLIDMGVSVIAGSFGSGHQYEIRTKDTPPVALGYANYDSDAGVHVFVPSPDAVLPSALANYQITQLGEVVLDEASRTATILRGEELITLTDVEIWHENHSLLSEINLALSKANENIMVWKLKRVPDNSGKPKLYAGRTPTVSNNQVSLAVSGFAVNDRGSLAYMGVIGHKTAVNSVWATLLQSKPMTIFGAGLDNTTLLTESSRYLRALSPMPDYDSHHCAFISNVAVPGKWMPEDTSIFLLHFFNGENIESQLVKRLNESLAIPVLPEWGDCLMKTGALKGYIKSLKTGGDCLDGVSIDVEADWNQLVEDLILAEELAI
;
A
#
# COMPACT_ATOMS: atom_id res chain seq x y z
N MET A 1 -12.94 2.28 13.62
CA MET A 1 -12.04 3.14 14.41
C MET A 1 -10.99 2.24 15.03
N GLN A 2 -9.72 2.35 14.61
CA GLN A 2 -8.64 1.50 15.16
C GLN A 2 -8.35 1.92 16.60
N LYS A 3 -8.01 0.96 17.46
CA LYS A 3 -7.64 1.26 18.85
C LYS A 3 -6.28 1.97 18.88
N LEU A 4 -6.21 3.05 19.65
CA LEU A 4 -4.98 3.81 19.88
C LEU A 4 -3.92 3.00 20.66
N GLU A 5 -4.35 2.00 21.42
CA GLU A 5 -3.47 1.04 22.07
C GLU A 5 -3.89 -0.39 21.73
N TYR A 6 -2.90 -1.23 21.48
CA TYR A 6 -3.05 -2.65 21.21
C TYR A 6 -2.03 -3.45 22.00
N GLU A 7 -2.48 -4.54 22.61
CA GLU A 7 -1.65 -5.43 23.42
C GLU A 7 -1.88 -6.88 22.98
N GLU A 8 -0.80 -7.57 22.63
CA GLU A 8 -0.84 -8.99 22.30
C GLU A 8 -0.53 -9.81 23.56
N SER A 9 -1.58 -10.09 24.34
CA SER A 9 -1.46 -10.74 25.66
C SER A 9 -0.89 -12.16 25.57
N TYR A 10 -1.21 -12.90 24.51
CA TYR A 10 -0.67 -14.23 24.28
C TYR A 10 0.85 -14.18 24.07
N LEU A 11 1.29 -13.27 23.20
CA LEU A 11 2.71 -13.07 22.91
C LEU A 11 3.47 -12.66 24.18
N LYS A 12 2.94 -11.70 24.95
CA LYS A 12 3.57 -11.28 26.22
C LYS A 12 3.81 -12.47 27.15
N THR A 13 2.77 -13.27 27.39
CA THR A 13 2.84 -14.43 28.28
C THR A 13 3.84 -15.48 27.77
N LYS A 14 3.86 -15.74 26.45
CA LYS A 14 4.82 -16.66 25.82
C LYS A 14 6.25 -16.18 26.01
N MET A 15 6.51 -14.89 25.76
CA MET A 15 7.83 -14.29 25.92
C MET A 15 8.32 -14.27 27.36
N GLU A 16 7.44 -14.10 28.35
CA GLU A 16 7.80 -14.21 29.77
C GLU A 16 8.31 -15.62 30.13
N ARG A 17 7.71 -16.68 29.56
CA ARG A 17 8.18 -18.07 29.75
C ARG A 17 9.53 -18.30 29.09
N ILE A 18 9.68 -17.83 27.85
CA ILE A 18 10.95 -17.87 27.10
C ILE A 18 12.06 -17.20 27.90
N ARG A 19 11.81 -15.98 28.38
CA ARG A 19 12.79 -15.20 29.14
C ARG A 19 13.20 -15.87 30.45
N ARG A 20 12.26 -16.51 31.15
CA ARG A 20 12.57 -17.29 32.36
C ARG A 20 13.56 -18.41 32.08
N LYS A 21 13.35 -19.19 31.01
CA LYS A 21 14.29 -20.25 30.61
C LYS A 21 15.63 -19.70 30.14
N GLN A 22 15.65 -18.55 29.45
CA GLN A 22 16.91 -17.88 29.09
C GLN A 22 17.70 -17.45 30.33
N MET A 23 17.02 -16.93 31.37
CA MET A 23 17.64 -16.60 32.67
C MET A 23 18.19 -17.84 33.39
N ASP A 24 17.56 -19.01 33.22
CA ASP A 24 18.07 -20.30 33.70
C ASP A 24 19.26 -20.84 32.85
N GLY A 25 19.75 -20.06 31.88
CA GLY A 25 20.90 -20.40 31.04
C GLY A 25 20.57 -21.27 29.83
N LYS A 26 19.29 -21.43 29.46
CA LYS A 26 18.90 -22.18 28.26
C LYS A 26 19.03 -21.33 27.01
N LEU A 27 19.63 -21.89 25.96
CA LEU A 27 19.67 -21.29 24.63
C LEU A 27 18.40 -21.67 23.88
N LEU A 28 17.47 -20.73 23.72
CA LEU A 28 16.24 -20.96 22.96
C LEU A 28 16.39 -20.48 21.52
N VAL A 29 15.91 -21.28 20.58
CA VAL A 29 16.02 -21.04 19.14
C VAL A 29 14.72 -21.34 18.42
N GLU A 30 14.53 -20.69 17.27
CA GLU A 30 13.52 -21.08 16.29
C GLU A 30 14.17 -21.88 15.16
N ILE A 31 13.45 -22.85 14.61
CA ILE A 31 13.96 -23.66 13.49
C ILE A 31 13.50 -23.07 12.17
N TYR A 32 12.19 -22.82 12.02
CA TYR A 32 11.60 -22.42 10.74
C TYR A 32 10.89 -21.06 10.79
N ASN A 33 10.40 -20.66 11.96
CA ASN A 33 9.56 -19.47 12.13
C ASN A 33 10.36 -18.34 12.80
N ARG A 34 9.84 -17.11 12.72
CA ARG A 34 10.40 -15.91 13.38
C ARG A 34 9.35 -15.23 14.24
N GLU A 35 8.63 -16.03 15.01
CA GLU A 35 7.46 -15.58 15.78
C GLU A 35 7.85 -14.98 17.12
N CYS A 36 9.02 -15.30 17.65
CA CYS A 36 9.38 -14.96 19.03
C CYS A 36 10.64 -14.07 19.14
N GLY A 37 11.16 -13.57 18.02
CA GLY A 37 12.37 -12.75 17.99
C GLY A 37 13.62 -13.49 18.51
N LEU A 38 13.63 -14.83 18.40
CA LEU A 38 14.74 -15.67 18.81
C LEU A 38 15.69 -15.90 17.63
N PRO A 39 16.96 -16.28 17.89
CA PRO A 39 17.86 -16.72 16.85
C PRO A 39 17.26 -17.90 16.06
N CYS A 40 17.13 -17.73 14.74
CA CYS A 40 16.55 -18.72 13.85
C CYS A 40 17.63 -19.55 13.15
N LEU A 41 17.62 -20.87 13.31
CA LEU A 41 18.71 -21.75 12.87
C LEU A 41 18.87 -21.75 11.34
N ILE A 42 17.79 -21.74 10.57
CA ILE A 42 17.89 -21.72 9.10
C ILE A 42 18.61 -20.48 8.58
N ASP A 43 18.51 -19.35 9.28
CA ASP A 43 19.13 -18.09 8.90
C ASP A 43 20.64 -18.06 9.20
N MET A 44 21.11 -18.95 10.08
CA MET A 44 22.52 -19.07 10.44
C MET A 44 23.33 -19.89 9.44
N GLY A 45 22.71 -20.33 8.34
CA GLY A 45 23.39 -21.13 7.33
C GLY A 45 23.78 -22.54 7.79
N VAL A 46 23.16 -23.05 8.85
CA VAL A 46 23.39 -24.41 9.36
C VAL A 46 22.48 -25.44 8.69
N SER A 47 22.86 -26.72 8.78
CA SER A 47 22.04 -27.86 8.38
C SER A 47 21.25 -28.35 9.60
N VAL A 48 19.93 -28.54 9.42
CA VAL A 48 19.02 -29.05 10.44
C VAL A 48 18.57 -30.44 10.03
N ILE A 49 18.98 -31.46 10.77
CA ILE A 49 18.73 -32.87 10.44
C ILE A 49 17.77 -33.43 11.48
N ALA A 50 16.65 -34.00 11.03
CA ALA A 50 15.70 -34.65 11.94
C ALA A 50 16.34 -35.88 12.61
N GLY A 51 16.20 -35.95 13.93
CA GLY A 51 16.66 -37.07 14.73
C GLY A 51 15.91 -38.36 14.36
N SER A 52 16.64 -39.48 14.32
CA SER A 52 16.03 -40.80 14.14
C SER A 52 15.32 -41.24 15.42
N PHE A 53 14.38 -42.18 15.31
CA PHE A 53 13.68 -42.74 16.46
C PHE A 53 14.67 -43.28 17.50
N GLY A 54 14.56 -42.85 18.76
CA GLY A 54 15.45 -43.27 19.86
C GLY A 54 16.76 -42.47 20.01
N SER A 55 16.99 -41.44 19.19
CA SER A 55 18.21 -40.62 19.24
C SER A 55 18.33 -39.69 20.46
N GLY A 56 17.26 -39.55 21.26
CA GLY A 56 17.24 -38.66 22.44
C GLY A 56 17.17 -37.17 22.11
N HIS A 57 17.11 -36.81 20.82
CA HIS A 57 16.92 -35.45 20.35
C HIS A 57 16.00 -35.40 19.13
N GLN A 58 15.34 -34.26 18.91
CA GLN A 58 14.46 -34.07 17.76
C GLN A 58 15.22 -33.59 16.52
N TYR A 59 16.23 -32.73 16.71
CA TYR A 59 17.04 -32.22 15.62
C TYR A 59 18.52 -32.21 15.99
N GLU A 60 19.36 -32.61 15.04
CA GLU A 60 20.80 -32.41 15.07
C GLU A 60 21.16 -31.24 14.16
N ILE A 61 21.98 -30.33 14.68
CA ILE A 61 22.40 -29.11 14.00
C ILE A 61 23.86 -29.23 13.60
N ARG A 62 24.17 -29.04 12.31
CA ARG A 62 25.52 -29.17 11.76
C ARG A 62 25.91 -27.97 10.91
N THR A 63 27.21 -27.74 10.73
CA THR A 63 27.69 -26.82 9.69
C THR A 63 27.34 -27.37 8.30
N LYS A 64 27.31 -26.48 7.29
CA LYS A 64 27.17 -26.88 5.87
C LYS A 64 28.51 -27.14 5.19
N ASP A 65 29.62 -27.05 5.93
CA ASP A 65 30.95 -27.32 5.42
C ASP A 65 31.13 -28.80 5.06
N THR A 66 32.20 -29.10 4.32
CA THR A 66 32.58 -30.47 4.01
C THR A 66 33.95 -30.79 4.64
N PRO A 67 34.04 -31.69 5.63
CA PRO A 67 32.95 -32.47 6.23
C PRO A 67 32.06 -31.63 7.18
N PRO A 68 30.77 -31.98 7.35
CA PRO A 68 29.87 -31.26 8.26
C PRO A 68 30.24 -31.54 9.71
N VAL A 69 30.33 -30.47 10.52
CA VAL A 69 30.67 -30.55 11.94
C VAL A 69 29.40 -30.40 12.79
N ALA A 70 29.23 -31.25 13.80
CA ALA A 70 28.10 -31.16 14.73
C ALA A 70 28.24 -29.94 15.65
N LEU A 71 27.24 -29.06 15.62
CA LEU A 71 27.17 -27.86 16.45
C LEU A 71 26.38 -28.11 17.74
N GLY A 72 25.39 -29.01 17.69
CA GLY A 72 24.57 -29.35 18.84
C GLY A 72 23.25 -29.97 18.45
N TYR A 73 22.31 -30.00 19.40
CA TYR A 73 20.99 -30.60 19.26
C TYR A 73 19.90 -29.62 19.66
N ALA A 74 18.73 -29.72 19.03
CA ALA A 74 17.57 -28.90 19.39
C ALA A 74 16.38 -29.79 19.74
N ASN A 75 15.72 -29.48 20.86
CA ASN A 75 14.55 -30.20 21.37
C ASN A 75 13.42 -29.22 21.66
N TYR A 76 12.21 -29.54 21.19
CA TYR A 76 11.03 -28.73 21.46
C TYR A 76 10.69 -28.75 22.96
N ASP A 77 10.57 -27.55 23.52
CA ASP A 77 10.10 -27.32 24.87
C ASP A 77 8.64 -26.85 24.82
N SER A 78 7.72 -27.70 25.29
CA SER A 78 6.28 -27.44 25.20
C SER A 78 5.79 -26.31 26.11
N ASP A 79 6.55 -25.96 27.15
CA ASP A 79 6.19 -24.87 28.06
C ASP A 79 6.48 -23.50 27.45
N ALA A 80 7.66 -23.36 26.82
CA ALA A 80 8.05 -22.15 26.08
C ALA A 80 7.51 -22.11 24.64
N GLY A 81 7.11 -23.26 24.09
CA GLY A 81 6.59 -23.39 22.73
C GLY A 81 7.65 -23.16 21.64
N VAL A 82 8.92 -23.38 21.95
CA VAL A 82 10.10 -23.16 21.09
C VAL A 82 11.16 -24.24 21.36
N HIS A 83 12.27 -24.26 20.62
CA HIS A 83 13.29 -25.30 20.79
C HIS A 83 14.40 -24.84 21.75
N VAL A 84 14.84 -25.73 22.63
CA VAL A 84 16.06 -25.58 23.42
C VAL A 84 17.21 -26.16 22.63
N PHE A 85 18.19 -25.32 22.32
CA PHE A 85 19.47 -25.71 21.74
C PHE A 85 20.46 -26.10 22.83
N VAL A 86 21.11 -27.24 22.64
CA VAL A 86 22.18 -27.76 23.50
C VAL A 86 23.44 -27.90 22.63
N PRO A 87 24.48 -27.10 22.87
CA PRO A 87 25.70 -27.15 22.09
C PRO A 87 26.44 -28.48 22.31
N SER A 88 27.07 -28.99 21.26
CA SER A 88 28.01 -30.09 21.39
C SER A 88 29.26 -29.63 22.14
N PRO A 89 29.94 -30.52 22.90
CA PRO A 89 31.23 -30.20 23.51
C PRO A 89 32.21 -29.64 22.48
N ASP A 90 32.89 -28.55 22.83
CA ASP A 90 33.90 -27.87 22.00
C ASP A 90 33.41 -27.31 20.64
N ALA A 91 32.10 -27.23 20.41
CA ALA A 91 31.54 -26.66 19.18
C ALA A 91 31.77 -25.15 19.09
N VAL A 92 32.30 -24.70 17.95
CA VAL A 92 32.39 -23.28 17.61
C VAL A 92 31.02 -22.82 17.11
N LEU A 93 30.27 -22.12 17.96
CA LEU A 93 28.90 -21.71 17.66
C LEU A 93 28.85 -20.48 16.72
N PRO A 94 27.83 -20.38 15.85
CA PRO A 94 27.53 -19.14 15.14
C PRO A 94 27.39 -17.94 16.08
N SER A 95 27.71 -16.74 15.62
CA SER A 95 27.75 -15.52 16.44
C SER A 95 26.47 -15.26 17.23
N ALA A 96 25.30 -15.53 16.64
CA ALA A 96 24.00 -15.36 17.30
C ALA A 96 23.78 -16.30 18.49
N LEU A 97 24.45 -17.47 18.52
CA LEU A 97 24.40 -18.42 19.64
C LEU A 97 25.60 -18.27 20.57
N ALA A 98 26.76 -17.86 20.06
CA ALA A 98 27.95 -17.59 20.87
C ALA A 98 27.77 -16.33 21.74
N ASN A 99 27.16 -15.28 21.18
CA ASN A 99 26.85 -14.02 21.87
C ASN A 99 25.37 -13.95 22.21
N TYR A 100 24.82 -15.05 22.76
CA TYR A 100 23.39 -15.15 23.02
C TYR A 100 22.93 -14.08 24.01
N GLN A 101 21.92 -13.30 23.60
CA GLN A 101 21.31 -12.28 24.45
C GLN A 101 19.91 -12.70 24.87
N ILE A 102 19.57 -12.38 26.12
CA ILE A 102 18.21 -12.58 26.64
C ILE A 102 17.28 -11.64 25.90
N THR A 103 16.19 -12.19 25.35
CA THR A 103 15.20 -11.40 24.61
C THR A 103 14.49 -10.43 25.55
N GLN A 104 14.43 -9.17 25.16
CA GLN A 104 13.74 -8.13 25.92
C GLN A 104 12.32 -7.92 25.41
N LEU A 105 11.39 -7.63 26.32
CA LEU A 105 10.05 -7.21 25.95
C LEU A 105 10.04 -5.70 25.75
N GLY A 106 9.61 -5.26 24.57
CA GLY A 106 9.50 -3.85 24.20
C GLY A 106 8.06 -3.40 24.01
N GLU A 107 7.89 -2.09 24.08
CA GLU A 107 6.68 -1.39 23.63
C GLU A 107 7.05 -0.50 22.46
N VAL A 108 6.16 -0.38 21.48
CA VAL A 108 6.38 0.48 20.31
C VAL A 108 5.40 1.64 20.30
N VAL A 109 5.93 2.83 20.00
CA VAL A 109 5.14 4.03 19.71
C VAL A 109 5.22 4.30 18.22
N LEU A 110 4.07 4.19 17.54
CA LEU A 110 3.92 4.46 16.12
C LEU A 110 3.40 5.88 15.91
N ASP A 111 4.24 6.74 15.38
CA ASP A 111 3.86 8.08 14.92
C ASP A 111 3.31 7.99 13.49
N GLU A 112 2.01 8.26 13.33
CA GLU A 112 1.33 8.19 12.03
C GLU A 112 1.65 9.36 11.10
N ALA A 113 2.12 10.49 11.64
CA ALA A 113 2.48 11.66 10.86
C ALA A 113 3.82 11.43 10.15
N SER A 114 4.82 10.96 10.88
CA SER A 114 6.14 10.62 10.35
C SER A 114 6.25 9.20 9.80
N ARG A 115 5.23 8.34 10.02
CA ARG A 115 5.25 6.90 9.72
C ARG A 115 6.47 6.20 10.35
N THR A 116 6.78 6.57 11.60
CA THR A 116 7.92 6.02 12.33
C THR A 116 7.46 5.23 13.54
N ALA A 117 7.98 4.01 13.69
CA ALA A 117 7.85 3.22 14.91
C ALA A 117 9.09 3.41 15.77
N THR A 118 8.91 3.80 17.02
CA THR A 118 9.99 4.03 17.98
C THR A 118 9.88 3.09 19.17
N ILE A 119 11.00 2.47 19.54
CA ILE A 119 11.10 1.48 20.61
C ILE A 119 12.25 1.89 21.51
N LEU A 120 11.98 1.99 22.81
CA LEU A 120 12.99 2.33 23.81
C LEU A 120 13.61 1.06 24.40
N ARG A 121 14.94 0.93 24.29
CA ARG A 121 15.76 -0.12 24.91
C ARG A 121 16.73 0.52 25.90
N GLY A 122 16.36 0.57 27.18
CA GLY A 122 17.17 1.28 28.18
C GLY A 122 17.27 2.76 27.84
N GLU A 123 18.48 3.23 27.47
CA GLU A 123 18.74 4.60 27.02
C GLU A 123 18.77 4.74 25.48
N GLU A 124 18.67 3.64 24.74
CA GLU A 124 18.76 3.61 23.28
C GLU A 124 17.37 3.66 22.64
N LEU A 125 17.22 4.48 21.60
CA LEU A 125 15.98 4.61 20.82
C LEU A 125 16.16 3.97 19.45
N ILE A 126 15.44 2.88 19.22
CA ILE A 126 15.39 2.21 17.91
C ILE A 126 14.24 2.83 17.12
N THR A 127 14.55 3.28 15.89
CA THR A 127 13.56 3.91 14.99
C THR A 127 13.45 3.08 13.71
N LEU A 128 12.23 2.63 13.40
CA LEU A 128 11.88 2.07 12.10
C LEU A 128 11.10 3.14 11.31
N THR A 129 11.52 3.39 10.07
CA THR A 129 10.88 4.34 9.16
C THR A 129 9.94 3.64 8.17
N ASP A 130 9.11 4.44 7.49
CA ASP A 130 8.20 3.98 6.43
C ASP A 130 7.15 2.93 6.85
N VAL A 131 6.78 2.90 8.13
CA VAL A 131 5.82 1.93 8.66
C VAL A 131 4.46 2.07 7.95
N GLU A 132 3.85 0.93 7.63
CA GLU A 132 2.59 0.83 6.90
C GLU A 132 1.38 1.05 7.83
N ILE A 133 1.19 2.30 8.26
CA ILE A 133 0.20 2.70 9.30
C ILE A 133 -1.26 2.26 9.04
N TRP A 134 -1.59 1.85 7.82
CA TRP A 134 -2.92 1.35 7.45
C TRP A 134 -3.17 -0.11 7.86
N HIS A 135 -2.12 -0.91 8.11
CA HIS A 135 -2.28 -2.29 8.56
C HIS A 135 -2.96 -2.38 9.93
N GLU A 136 -3.64 -3.50 10.16
CA GLU A 136 -4.21 -3.79 11.48
C GLU A 136 -3.10 -3.89 12.52
N ASN A 137 -3.42 -3.55 13.78
CA ASN A 137 -2.43 -3.46 14.85
C ASN A 137 -1.64 -4.77 15.05
N HIS A 138 -2.29 -5.93 14.89
CA HIS A 138 -1.62 -7.23 14.94
C HIS A 138 -0.60 -7.40 13.81
N SER A 139 -0.97 -7.06 12.57
CA SER A 139 -0.08 -7.15 11.40
C SER A 139 1.12 -6.21 11.53
N LEU A 140 0.88 -4.97 11.95
CA LEU A 140 1.95 -4.01 12.25
C LEU A 140 2.93 -4.52 13.30
N LEU A 141 2.41 -5.08 14.38
CA LEU A 141 3.22 -5.63 15.46
C LEU A 141 4.06 -6.82 14.95
N SER A 142 3.49 -7.68 14.09
CA SER A 142 4.23 -8.77 13.43
C SER A 142 5.34 -8.26 12.50
N GLU A 143 5.06 -7.24 11.68
CA GLU A 143 6.03 -6.62 10.77
C GLU A 143 7.18 -5.94 11.51
N ILE A 144 6.86 -5.19 12.56
CA ILE A 144 7.85 -4.54 13.43
C ILE A 144 8.76 -5.60 14.06
N ASN A 145 8.19 -6.68 14.60
CA ASN A 145 8.98 -7.75 15.20
C ASN A 145 9.84 -8.51 14.17
N LEU A 146 9.34 -8.70 12.95
CA LEU A 146 10.13 -9.28 11.87
C LEU A 146 11.32 -8.37 11.50
N ALA A 147 11.11 -7.06 11.45
CA ALA A 147 12.17 -6.09 11.17
C ALA A 147 13.24 -6.10 12.29
N LEU A 148 12.83 -6.10 13.56
CA LEU A 148 13.73 -6.19 14.71
C LEU A 148 14.50 -7.51 14.75
N SER A 149 13.84 -8.62 14.42
CA SER A 149 14.47 -9.94 14.30
C SER A 149 15.53 -9.94 13.19
N LYS A 150 15.24 -9.38 12.02
CA LYS A 150 16.21 -9.24 10.93
C LYS A 150 17.42 -8.38 11.30
N ALA A 151 17.20 -7.35 12.11
CA ALA A 151 18.25 -6.48 12.63
C ALA A 151 19.01 -7.09 13.81
N ASN A 152 18.60 -8.27 14.32
CA ASN A 152 19.15 -8.93 15.50
C ASN A 152 19.13 -8.05 16.77
N GLU A 153 18.07 -7.25 16.95
CA GLU A 153 17.96 -6.32 18.09
C GLU A 153 17.60 -7.02 19.41
N ASN A 154 17.28 -8.32 19.38
CA ASN A 154 16.89 -9.13 20.54
C ASN A 154 15.72 -8.54 21.36
N ILE A 155 14.81 -7.83 20.69
CA ILE A 155 13.60 -7.24 21.26
C ILE A 155 12.38 -7.88 20.62
N MET A 156 11.41 -8.23 21.45
CA MET A 156 10.07 -8.59 21.04
C MET A 156 9.07 -7.55 21.56
N VAL A 157 8.46 -6.83 20.64
CA VAL A 157 7.42 -5.85 20.93
C VAL A 157 6.09 -6.56 21.11
N TRP A 158 5.42 -6.34 22.23
CA TRP A 158 4.12 -6.95 22.56
C TRP A 158 2.98 -5.94 22.69
N LYS A 159 3.32 -4.64 22.77
CA LYS A 159 2.38 -3.53 22.88
C LYS A 159 2.68 -2.48 21.83
N LEU A 160 1.63 -2.01 21.15
CA LEU A 160 1.68 -0.95 20.15
C LEU A 160 0.78 0.21 20.60
N LYS A 161 1.36 1.41 20.62
CA LYS A 161 0.66 2.67 20.86
C LYS A 161 0.72 3.54 19.62
N ARG A 162 -0.43 3.98 19.10
CA ARG A 162 -0.52 4.90 17.97
C ARG A 162 -0.57 6.34 18.44
N VAL A 163 0.23 7.19 17.82
CA VAL A 163 0.15 8.65 17.91
C VAL A 163 -0.46 9.12 16.59
N PRO A 164 -1.76 9.46 16.58
CA PRO A 164 -2.44 9.84 15.35
C PRO A 164 -1.88 11.15 14.79
N ASP A 165 -1.91 11.26 13.47
CA ASP A 165 -1.50 12.49 12.79
C ASP A 165 -2.56 13.59 12.99
N ASN A 166 -2.26 14.51 13.89
CA ASN A 166 -3.09 15.68 14.18
C ASN A 166 -2.65 16.93 13.39
N SER A 167 -1.77 16.80 12.38
CA SER A 167 -1.20 17.95 11.68
C SER A 167 -2.23 18.79 10.92
N GLY A 168 -3.44 18.26 10.69
CA GLY A 168 -4.50 18.91 9.92
C GLY A 168 -4.10 19.18 8.46
N LYS A 169 -2.92 18.72 8.02
CA LYS A 169 -2.46 18.86 6.64
C LYS A 169 -3.29 17.92 5.77
N PRO A 170 -3.91 18.41 4.70
CA PRO A 170 -4.64 17.55 3.79
C PRO A 170 -3.65 16.55 3.18
N LYS A 171 -3.85 15.26 3.47
CA LYS A 171 -3.15 14.17 2.78
C LYS A 171 -3.92 13.86 1.50
N LEU A 172 -3.20 13.67 0.40
CA LEU A 172 -3.80 13.19 -0.86
C LEU A 172 -4.45 11.82 -0.67
N TYR A 173 -3.86 10.98 0.20
CA TYR A 173 -4.39 9.67 0.53
C TYR A 173 -4.41 9.46 2.04
N ALA A 174 -5.50 8.90 2.55
CA ALA A 174 -5.62 8.53 3.97
C ALA A 174 -4.72 7.34 4.35
N GLY A 175 -4.33 6.52 3.37
CA GLY A 175 -3.49 5.32 3.55
C GLY A 175 -2.20 5.38 2.72
N ARG A 176 -1.85 4.26 2.07
CA ARG A 176 -0.68 4.19 1.18
C ARG A 176 -0.86 5.10 -0.05
N THR A 177 0.17 5.86 -0.39
CA THR A 177 0.28 6.49 -1.71
C THR A 177 0.28 5.40 -2.77
N PRO A 178 -0.73 5.34 -3.67
CA PRO A 178 -0.81 4.29 -4.66
C PRO A 178 0.40 4.29 -5.56
N THR A 179 0.70 3.14 -6.15
CA THR A 179 1.78 3.03 -7.12
C THR A 179 1.27 2.44 -8.42
N VAL A 180 1.74 2.95 -9.55
CA VAL A 180 1.49 2.36 -10.88
C VAL A 180 2.75 1.65 -11.36
N SER A 181 2.57 0.44 -11.90
CA SER A 181 3.64 -0.37 -12.48
C SER A 181 3.32 -0.74 -13.91
N ASN A 182 4.34 -0.70 -14.76
CA ASN A 182 4.33 -1.27 -16.12
C ASN A 182 5.18 -2.56 -16.21
N ASN A 183 5.45 -3.22 -15.08
CA ASN A 183 6.37 -4.36 -14.93
C ASN A 183 7.86 -4.06 -15.15
N GLN A 184 8.24 -2.82 -15.45
CA GLN A 184 9.65 -2.40 -15.57
C GLN A 184 10.01 -1.37 -14.50
N VAL A 185 9.11 -0.42 -14.26
CA VAL A 185 9.25 0.63 -13.24
C VAL A 185 7.98 0.73 -12.42
N SER A 186 8.10 1.26 -11.21
CA SER A 186 6.99 1.61 -10.33
C SER A 186 7.09 3.08 -9.95
N LEU A 187 5.99 3.82 -10.08
CA LEU A 187 5.90 5.25 -9.76
C LEU A 187 4.84 5.50 -8.71
N ALA A 188 5.08 6.46 -7.82
CA ALA A 188 4.07 6.96 -6.91
C ALA A 188 2.98 7.71 -7.70
N VAL A 189 1.72 7.48 -7.36
CA VAL A 189 0.56 8.13 -7.96
C VAL A 189 0.14 9.27 -7.05
N SER A 190 -0.03 10.46 -7.63
CA SER A 190 -0.52 11.68 -6.97
C SER A 190 -2.03 11.83 -7.08
N GLY A 191 -2.62 11.29 -8.14
CA GLY A 191 -4.06 11.10 -8.29
C GLY A 191 -4.41 10.24 -9.48
N PHE A 192 -5.66 9.79 -9.53
CA PHE A 192 -6.17 8.97 -10.62
C PHE A 192 -7.67 9.18 -10.82
N ALA A 193 -8.15 8.85 -12.02
CA ALA A 193 -9.56 8.65 -12.31
C ALA A 193 -9.71 7.51 -13.33
N VAL A 194 -10.52 6.51 -12.98
CA VAL A 194 -10.71 5.29 -13.77
C VAL A 194 -12.18 4.93 -13.81
N ASN A 195 -12.71 4.51 -14.96
CA ASN A 195 -14.08 4.01 -15.03
C ASN A 195 -14.18 2.56 -14.50
N ASP A 196 -15.40 2.02 -14.42
CA ASP A 196 -15.65 0.66 -13.94
C ASP A 196 -15.02 -0.44 -14.80
N ARG A 197 -14.70 -0.16 -16.06
CA ARG A 197 -14.03 -1.09 -16.98
C ARG A 197 -12.51 -1.04 -16.85
N GLY A 198 -11.96 -0.11 -16.06
CA GLY A 198 -10.53 0.12 -15.95
C GLY A 198 -9.97 1.10 -16.98
N SER A 199 -10.80 1.71 -17.84
CA SER A 199 -10.33 2.74 -18.78
C SER A 199 -9.85 3.98 -18.02
N LEU A 200 -8.62 4.38 -18.29
CA LEU A 200 -7.96 5.48 -17.59
C LEU A 200 -8.40 6.85 -18.14
N ALA A 201 -9.00 7.68 -17.28
CA ALA A 201 -9.33 9.07 -17.62
C ALA A 201 -8.17 10.01 -17.26
N TYR A 202 -7.55 9.78 -16.10
CA TYR A 202 -6.45 10.60 -15.59
C TYR A 202 -5.52 9.81 -14.67
N MET A 203 -4.24 10.12 -14.71
CA MET A 203 -3.24 9.65 -13.75
C MET A 203 -2.13 10.69 -13.56
N GLY A 204 -1.96 11.17 -12.33
CA GLY A 204 -0.79 11.93 -11.91
C GLY A 204 0.27 10.98 -11.33
N VAL A 205 1.52 11.06 -11.78
CA VAL A 205 2.65 10.26 -11.28
C VAL A 205 3.82 11.14 -10.83
N ILE A 206 4.58 10.65 -9.86
CA ILE A 206 5.81 11.29 -9.37
C ILE A 206 6.96 10.28 -9.42
N GLY A 207 8.09 10.72 -9.97
CA GLY A 207 9.36 10.00 -9.89
C GLY A 207 10.41 10.50 -10.87
N HIS A 208 11.50 9.75 -11.02
CA HIS A 208 12.58 10.12 -11.96
C HIS A 208 12.08 10.20 -13.41
N LYS A 209 12.64 11.17 -14.17
CA LYS A 209 12.27 11.43 -15.57
C LYS A 209 12.29 10.19 -16.46
N THR A 210 13.25 9.29 -16.27
CA THR A 210 13.38 8.05 -17.04
C THR A 210 12.23 7.09 -16.77
N ALA A 211 11.83 6.93 -15.50
CA ALA A 211 10.70 6.09 -15.11
C ALA A 211 9.36 6.68 -15.58
N VAL A 212 9.17 8.00 -15.46
CA VAL A 212 8.00 8.72 -16.02
C VAL A 212 7.90 8.50 -17.53
N ASN A 213 9.01 8.59 -18.27
CA ASN A 213 9.03 8.34 -19.70
C ASN A 213 8.74 6.86 -20.06
N SER A 214 9.15 5.91 -19.21
CA SER A 214 8.81 4.49 -19.39
C SER A 214 7.30 4.27 -19.29
N VAL A 215 6.64 4.80 -18.24
CA VAL A 215 5.18 4.73 -18.08
C VAL A 215 4.45 5.45 -19.22
N TRP A 216 4.94 6.61 -19.64
CA TRP A 216 4.41 7.33 -20.80
C TRP A 216 4.47 6.51 -22.10
N ALA A 217 5.60 5.84 -22.36
CA ALA A 217 5.75 4.99 -23.53
C ALA A 217 4.78 3.80 -23.49
N THR A 218 4.54 3.23 -22.30
CA THR A 218 3.53 2.17 -22.10
C THR A 218 2.12 2.66 -22.43
N LEU A 219 1.74 3.86 -21.97
CA LEU A 219 0.46 4.50 -22.29
C LEU A 219 0.24 4.70 -23.79
N LEU A 220 1.26 5.23 -24.50
CA LEU A 220 1.19 5.46 -25.95
C LEU A 220 1.09 4.16 -26.75
N GLN A 221 1.62 3.06 -26.23
CA GLN A 221 1.56 1.74 -26.86
C GLN A 221 0.27 0.98 -26.54
N SER A 222 -0.65 1.61 -25.82
CA SER A 222 -1.88 0.99 -25.33
C SER A 222 -1.63 -0.32 -24.55
N LYS A 223 -0.51 -0.39 -23.82
CA LYS A 223 -0.13 -1.55 -23.02
C LYS A 223 -0.73 -1.47 -21.62
N PRO A 224 -1.15 -2.60 -21.03
CA PRO A 224 -1.72 -2.62 -19.69
C PRO A 224 -0.69 -2.18 -18.65
N MET A 225 -1.19 -1.51 -17.62
CA MET A 225 -0.45 -1.15 -16.41
C MET A 225 -1.29 -1.53 -15.20
N THR A 226 -0.67 -1.66 -14.04
CA THR A 226 -1.37 -2.06 -12.83
C THR A 226 -1.16 -1.01 -11.75
N ILE A 227 -2.27 -0.59 -11.13
CA ILE A 227 -2.25 0.30 -9.96
C ILE A 227 -2.47 -0.51 -8.68
N PHE A 228 -1.71 -0.14 -7.64
CA PHE A 228 -1.72 -0.79 -6.34
C PHE A 228 -2.03 0.23 -5.26
N GLY A 229 -3.03 -0.06 -4.42
CA GLY A 229 -3.44 0.80 -3.28
C GLY A 229 -4.66 1.67 -3.54
N ALA A 230 -5.06 2.44 -2.51
CA ALA A 230 -6.24 3.33 -2.49
C ALA A 230 -7.56 2.70 -2.99
N GLY A 231 -7.85 1.45 -2.60
CA GLY A 231 -9.12 0.79 -2.95
C GLY A 231 -9.20 0.33 -4.41
N LEU A 232 -8.07 0.34 -5.14
CA LEU A 232 -7.94 -0.16 -6.51
C LEU A 232 -7.17 -1.48 -6.58
N ASP A 233 -7.24 -2.33 -5.54
CA ASP A 233 -6.39 -3.52 -5.38
C ASP A 233 -6.19 -4.32 -6.68
N ASN A 234 -4.99 -4.17 -7.26
CA ASN A 234 -4.52 -4.81 -8.49
C ASN A 234 -5.36 -4.52 -9.75
N THR A 235 -5.91 -3.32 -9.85
CA THR A 235 -6.70 -2.90 -11.03
C THR A 235 -5.78 -2.73 -12.24
N THR A 236 -6.09 -3.47 -13.31
CA THR A 236 -5.45 -3.28 -14.61
C THR A 236 -6.05 -2.04 -15.29
N LEU A 237 -5.20 -1.07 -15.60
CA LEU A 237 -5.55 0.11 -16.35
C LEU A 237 -5.62 -0.24 -17.84
N LEU A 238 -6.79 -0.02 -18.43
CA LEU A 238 -7.01 -0.11 -19.86
C LEU A 238 -6.71 1.23 -20.51
N THR A 239 -5.79 1.21 -21.47
CA THR A 239 -5.28 2.38 -22.18
C THR A 239 -5.81 2.35 -23.61
N GLU A 240 -7.13 2.42 -23.76
CA GLU A 240 -7.83 1.96 -24.97
C GLU A 240 -7.54 2.78 -26.24
N SER A 241 -7.08 4.02 -26.11
CA SER A 241 -7.05 4.94 -27.26
C SER A 241 -5.69 5.55 -27.62
N SER A 242 -4.59 5.24 -26.93
CA SER A 242 -3.26 5.91 -27.05
C SER A 242 -3.27 7.45 -27.12
N ARG A 243 -4.43 8.08 -26.89
CA ARG A 243 -4.71 9.51 -27.00
C ARG A 243 -4.70 10.11 -25.61
N TYR A 244 -3.49 10.31 -25.10
CA TYR A 244 -3.25 10.98 -23.83
C TYR A 244 -2.45 12.26 -24.04
N LEU A 245 -2.76 13.27 -23.24
CA LEU A 245 -1.92 14.45 -23.07
C LEU A 245 -0.96 14.21 -21.90
N ARG A 246 0.21 14.82 -22.00
CA ARG A 246 1.24 14.78 -20.97
C ARG A 246 1.59 16.19 -20.51
N ALA A 247 1.41 16.48 -19.22
CA ALA A 247 1.90 17.70 -18.58
C ALA A 247 2.98 17.33 -17.56
N LEU A 248 4.21 17.77 -17.78
CA LEU A 248 5.39 17.41 -16.98
C LEU A 248 5.92 18.66 -16.26
N SER A 249 6.07 18.58 -14.95
CA SER A 249 6.56 19.65 -14.08
C SER A 249 7.76 19.16 -13.26
N PRO A 250 8.90 19.87 -13.26
CA PRO A 250 10.03 19.53 -12.41
C PRO A 250 9.69 19.78 -10.94
N MET A 251 10.19 18.93 -10.03
CA MET A 251 10.05 19.13 -8.59
C MET A 251 11.21 19.98 -8.04
N PRO A 252 11.01 20.75 -6.96
CA PRO A 252 12.06 21.61 -6.38
C PRO A 252 13.25 20.82 -5.82
N ASP A 253 13.00 19.62 -5.31
CA ASP A 253 14.00 18.76 -4.67
C ASP A 253 14.22 17.49 -5.51
N TYR A 254 15.45 17.30 -5.99
CA TYR A 254 15.93 16.15 -6.80
C TYR A 254 15.42 16.03 -8.24
N ASP A 255 16.08 15.16 -9.04
CA ASP A 255 15.77 14.78 -10.45
C ASP A 255 14.37 14.15 -10.68
N SER A 256 13.45 14.37 -9.73
CA SER A 256 12.07 13.93 -9.77
C SER A 256 11.19 14.92 -10.53
N HIS A 257 10.17 14.37 -11.19
CA HIS A 257 9.19 15.13 -11.94
C HIS A 257 7.80 14.66 -11.53
N HIS A 258 6.88 15.61 -11.44
CA HIS A 258 5.45 15.32 -11.42
C HIS A 258 4.94 15.34 -12.86
N CYS A 259 4.14 14.35 -13.22
CA CYS A 259 3.62 14.19 -14.57
C CYS A 259 2.14 13.80 -14.53
N ALA A 260 1.30 14.60 -15.17
CA ALA A 260 -0.10 14.26 -15.41
C ALA A 260 -0.27 13.64 -16.79
N PHE A 261 -0.93 12.48 -16.83
CA PHE A 261 -1.44 11.84 -18.03
C PHE A 261 -2.96 12.01 -18.05
N ILE A 262 -3.50 12.65 -19.09
CA ILE A 262 -4.93 12.98 -19.20
C ILE A 262 -5.44 12.43 -20.52
N SER A 263 -6.51 11.64 -20.49
CA SER A 263 -7.13 11.14 -21.72
C SER A 263 -7.69 12.30 -22.55
N ASN A 264 -7.57 12.24 -23.88
CA ASN A 264 -8.10 13.29 -24.76
C ASN A 264 -9.61 13.49 -24.59
N VAL A 265 -10.37 12.42 -24.33
CA VAL A 265 -11.81 12.51 -24.07
C VAL A 265 -12.16 13.19 -22.75
N ALA A 266 -11.16 13.44 -21.89
CA ALA A 266 -11.30 14.26 -20.69
C ALA A 266 -11.00 15.75 -20.94
N VAL A 267 -10.54 16.14 -22.13
CA VAL A 267 -10.07 17.51 -22.43
C VAL A 267 -11.03 18.23 -23.39
N PRO A 268 -11.41 19.50 -23.14
CA PRO A 268 -12.30 20.27 -24.02
C PRO A 268 -11.78 20.33 -25.45
N GLY A 269 -12.66 20.07 -26.43
CA GLY A 269 -12.34 20.08 -27.86
C GLY A 269 -11.33 19.01 -28.34
N LYS A 270 -11.05 17.97 -27.55
CA LYS A 270 -10.11 16.88 -27.91
C LYS A 270 -10.76 15.52 -28.14
N TRP A 271 -12.05 15.38 -27.80
CA TRP A 271 -12.84 14.21 -28.16
C TRP A 271 -13.20 14.24 -29.64
N MET A 272 -13.45 13.07 -30.21
CA MET A 272 -13.71 12.85 -31.63
C MET A 272 -15.13 12.27 -31.82
N PRO A 273 -15.72 12.37 -33.03
CA PRO A 273 -17.07 11.86 -33.27
C PRO A 273 -17.26 10.36 -32.98
N GLU A 274 -16.20 9.56 -33.05
CA GLU A 274 -16.20 8.14 -32.70
C GLU A 274 -16.13 7.85 -31.19
N ASP A 275 -15.91 8.86 -30.35
CA ASP A 275 -15.88 8.69 -28.90
C ASP A 275 -17.30 8.57 -28.36
N THR A 276 -17.63 7.41 -27.81
CA THR A 276 -18.97 7.14 -27.23
C THR A 276 -19.14 7.69 -25.82
N SER A 277 -18.04 8.07 -25.17
CA SER A 277 -18.07 8.69 -23.85
C SER A 277 -16.96 9.71 -23.66
N ILE A 278 -17.26 10.71 -22.84
CA ILE A 278 -16.30 11.73 -22.41
C ILE A 278 -16.17 11.69 -20.88
N PHE A 279 -15.04 12.21 -20.37
CA PHE A 279 -14.81 12.28 -18.93
C PHE A 279 -14.81 13.72 -18.45
N LEU A 280 -15.44 13.95 -17.29
CA LEU A 280 -15.30 15.18 -16.52
C LEU A 280 -14.51 14.88 -15.26
N LEU A 281 -13.60 15.77 -14.88
CA LEU A 281 -12.68 15.56 -13.77
C LEU A 281 -12.66 16.81 -12.89
N HIS A 282 -12.81 16.61 -11.59
CA HIS A 282 -12.77 17.67 -10.59
C HIS A 282 -11.50 17.57 -9.74
N PHE A 283 -10.73 18.66 -9.72
CA PHE A 283 -9.48 18.78 -8.98
C PHE A 283 -9.60 19.85 -7.90
N PHE A 284 -8.66 19.86 -6.95
CA PHE A 284 -8.58 20.92 -5.95
C PHE A 284 -8.44 22.31 -6.59
N ASN A 285 -9.29 23.27 -6.18
CA ASN A 285 -9.44 24.60 -6.79
C ASN A 285 -9.81 24.59 -8.29
N GLY A 286 -10.28 23.46 -8.82
CA GLY A 286 -10.74 23.31 -10.19
C GLY A 286 -12.21 23.69 -10.36
N GLU A 287 -12.66 23.69 -11.62
CA GLU A 287 -14.06 23.83 -11.97
C GLU A 287 -14.87 22.62 -11.49
N ASN A 288 -16.11 22.84 -11.03
CA ASN A 288 -17.01 21.76 -10.62
C ASN A 288 -17.51 20.94 -11.82
N ILE A 289 -18.06 19.75 -11.55
CA ILE A 289 -18.49 18.82 -12.61
C ILE A 289 -19.68 19.39 -13.37
N GLU A 290 -20.59 20.09 -12.69
CA GLU A 290 -21.84 20.59 -13.27
C GLU A 290 -21.57 21.70 -14.29
N SER A 291 -20.65 22.62 -14.01
CA SER A 291 -20.26 23.63 -15.00
C SER A 291 -19.51 23.01 -16.18
N GLN A 292 -18.66 22.00 -15.93
CA GLN A 292 -18.02 21.24 -17.01
C GLN A 292 -19.06 20.52 -17.88
N LEU A 293 -20.08 19.91 -17.29
CA LEU A 293 -21.17 19.22 -18.00
C LEU A 293 -21.88 20.16 -18.98
N VAL A 294 -22.28 21.34 -18.52
CA VAL A 294 -22.93 22.34 -19.39
C VAL A 294 -22.03 22.72 -20.57
N LYS A 295 -20.74 22.97 -20.32
CA LYS A 295 -19.80 23.28 -21.40
C LYS A 295 -19.67 22.14 -22.40
N ARG A 296 -19.59 20.89 -21.92
CA ARG A 296 -19.46 19.72 -22.79
C ARG A 296 -20.70 19.43 -23.60
N LEU A 297 -21.89 19.53 -23.01
CA LEU A 297 -23.14 19.37 -23.75
C LEU A 297 -23.29 20.46 -24.82
N ASN A 298 -22.87 21.70 -24.53
CA ASN A 298 -22.87 22.77 -25.54
C ASN A 298 -21.86 22.55 -26.69
N GLU A 299 -20.89 21.63 -26.57
CA GLU A 299 -20.02 21.24 -27.68
C GLU A 299 -20.74 20.30 -28.68
N SER A 300 -21.78 19.58 -28.24
CA SER A 300 -22.43 18.51 -29.02
C SER A 300 -23.91 18.74 -29.33
N LEU A 301 -24.64 19.42 -28.45
CA LEU A 301 -26.09 19.61 -28.57
C LEU A 301 -26.44 20.82 -29.44
N ALA A 302 -27.55 20.69 -30.16
CA ALA A 302 -28.13 21.78 -30.93
C ALA A 302 -28.84 22.81 -30.04
N ILE A 303 -29.41 22.34 -28.92
CA ILE A 303 -30.08 23.18 -27.93
C ILE A 303 -29.03 23.73 -26.95
N PRO A 304 -28.88 25.05 -26.82
CA PRO A 304 -27.99 25.64 -25.83
C PRO A 304 -28.43 25.24 -24.41
N VAL A 305 -27.52 24.64 -23.66
CA VAL A 305 -27.71 24.30 -22.24
C VAL A 305 -27.29 25.50 -21.39
N LEU A 306 -28.20 25.98 -20.54
CA LEU A 306 -27.93 27.10 -19.63
C LEU A 306 -27.07 26.67 -18.43
N PRO A 307 -26.21 27.54 -17.87
CA PRO A 307 -25.38 27.23 -16.71
C PRO A 307 -26.14 26.69 -15.50
N GLU A 308 -27.31 27.28 -15.21
CA GLU A 308 -28.20 26.92 -14.11
C GLU A 308 -28.83 25.53 -14.24
N TRP A 309 -28.82 24.93 -15.43
CA TRP A 309 -29.38 23.59 -15.67
C TRP A 309 -28.43 22.47 -15.21
N GLY A 310 -27.17 22.78 -14.92
CA GLY A 310 -26.12 21.81 -14.63
C GLY A 310 -26.49 20.80 -13.53
N ASP A 311 -26.99 21.29 -12.38
CA ASP A 311 -27.35 20.43 -11.24
C ASP A 311 -28.51 19.47 -11.58
N CYS A 312 -29.53 19.98 -12.27
CA CYS A 312 -30.70 19.20 -12.69
C CYS A 312 -30.30 18.12 -13.71
N LEU A 313 -29.54 18.51 -14.73
CA LEU A 313 -29.05 17.59 -15.76
C LEU A 313 -28.11 16.52 -15.18
N MET A 314 -27.26 16.89 -14.22
CA MET A 314 -26.36 15.96 -13.54
C MET A 314 -27.17 14.89 -12.79
N LYS A 315 -28.19 15.31 -12.03
CA LYS A 315 -29.05 14.39 -11.27
C LYS A 315 -29.89 13.49 -12.19
N THR A 316 -30.58 14.07 -13.17
CA THR A 316 -31.48 13.30 -14.04
C THR A 316 -30.71 12.44 -15.03
N GLY A 317 -29.57 12.92 -15.54
CA GLY A 317 -28.65 12.15 -16.38
C GLY A 317 -28.07 10.95 -15.63
N ALA A 318 -27.71 11.10 -14.35
CA ALA A 318 -27.29 9.97 -13.51
C ALA A 318 -28.43 8.94 -13.32
N LEU A 319 -29.67 9.39 -13.08
CA LEU A 319 -30.84 8.51 -12.92
C LEU A 319 -31.16 7.72 -14.21
N LYS A 320 -31.01 8.34 -15.39
CA LYS A 320 -31.18 7.67 -16.68
C LYS A 320 -29.96 6.84 -17.12
N GLY A 321 -28.86 6.88 -16.35
CA GLY A 321 -27.63 6.14 -16.63
C GLY A 321 -26.74 6.77 -17.71
N TYR A 322 -27.03 8.00 -18.12
CA TYR A 322 -26.22 8.78 -19.08
C TYR A 322 -24.92 9.27 -18.45
N ILE A 323 -24.89 9.36 -17.11
CA ILE A 323 -23.71 9.75 -16.35
C ILE A 323 -23.36 8.65 -15.34
N LYS A 324 -22.08 8.29 -15.29
CA LYS A 324 -21.54 7.27 -14.38
C LYS A 324 -20.35 7.80 -13.62
N SER A 325 -20.30 7.59 -12.31
CA SER A 325 -19.16 7.99 -11.50
C SER A 325 -17.90 7.22 -11.86
N LEU A 326 -16.76 7.90 -11.81
CA LEU A 326 -15.44 7.31 -11.90
C LEU A 326 -14.95 6.95 -10.50
N LYS A 327 -14.05 5.96 -10.43
CA LYS A 327 -13.23 5.74 -9.24
C LYS A 327 -12.09 6.75 -9.27
N THR A 328 -12.07 7.64 -8.28
CA THR A 328 -11.07 8.71 -8.15
C THR A 328 -10.25 8.58 -6.87
N GLY A 329 -9.16 9.32 -6.80
CA GLY A 329 -8.36 9.44 -5.59
C GLY A 329 -7.17 10.38 -5.77
N GLY A 330 -6.61 10.83 -4.65
CA GLY A 330 -5.47 11.74 -4.65
C GLY A 330 -5.86 13.17 -5.00
N ASP A 331 -5.16 13.77 -5.94
CA ASP A 331 -5.41 15.14 -6.41
C ASP A 331 -6.68 15.29 -7.29
N CYS A 332 -7.21 14.18 -7.81
CA CYS A 332 -8.52 14.11 -8.47
C CYS A 332 -9.58 13.75 -7.43
N LEU A 333 -10.44 14.73 -7.12
CA LEU A 333 -11.43 14.65 -6.05
C LEU A 333 -12.69 13.92 -6.49
N ASP A 334 -13.13 14.15 -7.71
CA ASP A 334 -14.33 13.54 -8.27
C ASP A 334 -14.21 13.45 -9.80
N GLY A 335 -15.02 12.60 -10.42
CA GLY A 335 -15.05 12.47 -11.86
C GLY A 335 -16.22 11.63 -12.33
N VAL A 336 -16.69 11.94 -13.53
CA VAL A 336 -17.81 11.24 -14.15
C VAL A 336 -17.53 10.96 -15.63
N SER A 337 -18.10 9.86 -16.12
CA SER A 337 -18.19 9.53 -17.53
C SER A 337 -19.58 9.91 -18.03
N ILE A 338 -19.64 10.63 -19.14
CA ILE A 338 -20.86 11.02 -19.83
C ILE A 338 -20.95 10.18 -21.10
N ASP A 339 -22.08 9.52 -21.29
CA ASP A 339 -22.47 8.88 -22.54
C ASP A 339 -22.92 9.96 -23.53
N VAL A 340 -22.14 10.19 -24.59
CA VAL A 340 -22.48 11.23 -25.59
C VAL A 340 -23.44 10.74 -26.66
N GLU A 341 -23.68 9.43 -26.75
CA GLU A 341 -24.65 8.84 -27.69
C GLU A 341 -26.07 8.81 -27.12
N ALA A 342 -26.21 9.08 -25.82
CA ALA A 342 -27.51 9.20 -25.16
C ALA A 342 -28.34 10.37 -25.72
N ASP A 343 -29.67 10.26 -25.61
CA ASP A 343 -30.61 11.26 -26.13
C ASP A 343 -30.76 12.45 -25.17
N TRP A 344 -29.71 13.26 -25.11
CA TRP A 344 -29.66 14.47 -24.30
C TRP A 344 -30.65 15.54 -24.76
N ASN A 345 -30.96 15.62 -26.05
CA ASN A 345 -31.95 16.58 -26.56
C ASN A 345 -33.33 16.24 -26.03
N GLN A 346 -33.77 14.97 -26.14
CA GLN A 346 -35.05 14.54 -25.58
C GLN A 346 -35.09 14.73 -24.06
N LEU A 347 -33.98 14.47 -23.35
CA LEU A 347 -33.91 14.72 -21.91
C LEU A 347 -34.13 16.20 -21.56
N VAL A 348 -33.48 17.12 -22.28
CA VAL A 348 -33.64 18.57 -22.06
C VAL A 348 -35.07 18.99 -22.38
N GLU A 349 -35.64 18.53 -23.49
CA GLU A 349 -37.02 18.82 -23.88
C GLU A 349 -38.03 18.33 -22.84
N ASP A 350 -37.89 17.08 -22.36
CA ASP A 350 -38.74 16.51 -21.31
C ASP A 350 -38.72 17.36 -20.03
N LEU A 351 -37.52 17.80 -19.62
CA LEU A 351 -37.34 18.58 -18.40
C LEU A 351 -37.87 20.02 -18.51
N ILE A 352 -37.78 20.63 -19.70
CA ILE A 352 -38.42 21.92 -19.97
C ILE A 352 -39.95 21.77 -19.93
N LEU A 353 -40.50 20.73 -20.54
CA LEU A 353 -41.94 20.46 -20.54
C LEU A 353 -42.48 20.15 -19.13
N ALA A 354 -41.66 19.54 -18.28
CA ALA A 354 -41.97 19.27 -16.88
C ALA A 354 -41.83 20.48 -15.95
N GLU A 355 -41.44 21.66 -16.48
CA GLU A 355 -41.12 22.88 -15.72
C GLU A 355 -39.99 22.67 -14.67
N GLU A 356 -39.14 21.65 -14.88
CA GLU A 356 -37.97 21.39 -14.03
C GLU A 356 -36.74 22.20 -14.46
N LEU A 357 -36.73 22.72 -15.70
CA LEU A 357 -35.76 23.68 -16.21
C LEU A 357 -36.46 24.99 -16.56
N ALA A 358 -35.90 26.11 -16.09
CA ALA A 358 -36.38 27.44 -16.44
C ALA A 358 -35.89 27.83 -17.85
N ILE A 359 -36.76 28.49 -18.62
CA ILE A 359 -36.48 29.02 -19.97
C ILE A 359 -35.85 30.40 -19.90
#